data_AF-A0A6V7TRC9-F1
#
_entry.id   AF-A0A6V7TRC9-F1
#
_cell.length_a   1.000
_cell.length_b   1.000
_cell.length_c   1.000
_cell.angle_alpha   90.00
_cell.angle_beta   90.00
_cell.angle_gamma   90.00
#
_symmetry.space_group_name_H-M   'P 1'
#
loop_
_entity.id
_entity.type
_entity.pdbx_description
1 polymer ?
#
loop_
_entity_poly.entity_id
_entity_poly.type
_entity_poly.pdbx_seq_one_letter_code
_entity_poly.pdbx_strand_id
1 'polypeptide(L)'
;MSQISQRYIQEETMQVLLADAKPGVIFYAVKPPRVERLRYDSCFIGHLMPGDVVLSVDGQAINSGDEFNARCSEGGLPRSVNVQFRRDNYYQMRCYRRAEMGGEINAFYIQIRWRHDLPLGMVIVNRDGAVVVEQADPGSIASQHFQYGDVIEKVEGIRVAHTSEAKRIIRERIEKRTCVALKVIRNVKKKNGLPLDVRFIMKKHKGFWNRNHKLEPCEDKQTEDGGGTSSDTRPNVYHVEGVAVERMALDEFGRPLIGTPARAGGTRGDTDAGTSSTTTGGG
;
A
#
# COMPACT_ATOMS: atom_id res chain seq x y z
N MET A 1 9.27 20.40 -32.28
CA MET A 1 8.88 20.89 -30.94
C MET A 1 8.58 19.67 -30.08
N SER A 2 9.39 19.42 -29.05
CA SER A 2 9.22 18.26 -28.15
C SER A 2 7.99 18.49 -27.28
N GLN A 3 6.94 17.68 -27.44
CA GLN A 3 5.83 17.61 -26.48
C GLN A 3 6.42 17.27 -25.11
N ILE A 4 6.44 18.24 -24.20
CA ILE A 4 6.74 17.99 -22.80
C ILE A 4 5.55 17.18 -22.28
N SER A 5 5.74 15.86 -22.20
CA SER A 5 4.83 14.96 -21.49
C SER A 5 4.52 15.59 -20.14
N GLN A 6 3.29 16.06 -19.94
CA GLN A 6 2.80 16.46 -18.62
C GLN A 6 3.14 15.34 -17.64
N ARG A 7 4.03 15.62 -16.69
CA ARG A 7 4.31 14.69 -15.62
C ARG A 7 3.07 14.71 -14.75
N TYR A 8 2.35 13.59 -14.68
CA TYR A 8 1.19 13.41 -13.80
C TYR A 8 1.70 13.33 -12.35
N ILE A 9 2.03 14.48 -11.81
CA ILE A 9 2.48 14.66 -10.45
C ILE A 9 1.25 15.06 -9.64
N GLN A 10 0.80 14.18 -8.76
CA GLN A 10 -0.28 14.49 -7.84
C GLN A 10 0.33 14.77 -6.46
N GLU A 11 0.07 15.94 -5.93
CA GLU A 11 0.34 16.22 -4.52
C GLU A 11 -0.89 15.82 -3.71
N GLU A 12 -0.68 14.96 -2.73
CA GLU A 12 -1.71 14.45 -1.85
C GLU A 12 -1.35 14.84 -0.41
N THR A 13 -2.37 14.96 0.42
CA THR A 13 -2.21 15.05 1.86
C THR A 13 -2.99 13.92 2.49
N MET A 14 -2.34 13.21 3.40
CA MET A 14 -2.98 12.16 4.18
C MET A 14 -2.85 12.49 5.66
N GLN A 15 -3.83 12.05 6.42
CA GLN A 15 -3.79 12.09 7.87
C GLN A 15 -3.61 10.67 8.41
N VAL A 16 -2.61 10.45 9.26
CA VAL A 16 -2.29 9.13 9.83
C VAL A 16 -2.25 9.23 11.34
N LEU A 17 -2.98 8.36 12.02
CA LEU A 17 -2.93 8.24 13.48
C LEU A 17 -1.71 7.40 13.87
N LEU A 18 -0.76 8.04 14.56
CA LEU A 18 0.38 7.38 15.18
C LEU A 18 -0.03 6.94 16.58
N ALA A 19 -0.32 5.65 16.74
CA ALA A 19 -0.68 5.07 18.04
C ALA A 19 0.53 4.45 18.75
N ASP A 20 1.55 4.02 17.99
CA ASP A 20 2.78 3.38 18.44
C ASP A 20 4.01 4.03 17.77
N ALA A 21 5.14 4.03 18.49
CA ALA A 21 6.21 5.01 18.32
C ALA A 21 7.10 4.89 17.08
N LYS A 22 6.71 4.13 16.04
CA LYS A 22 7.61 3.87 14.91
C LYS A 22 6.95 4.16 13.57
N PRO A 23 7.29 5.30 12.93
CA PRO A 23 6.90 5.60 11.55
C PRO A 23 7.24 4.46 10.59
N GLY A 24 8.41 3.83 10.77
CA GLY A 24 8.82 2.65 10.01
C GLY A 24 9.02 2.90 8.52
N VAL A 25 9.26 4.16 8.11
CA VAL A 25 9.52 4.54 6.72
C VAL A 25 11.02 4.72 6.51
N ILE A 26 11.56 4.10 5.46
CA ILE A 26 12.97 4.20 5.07
C ILE A 26 13.03 4.99 3.78
N PHE A 27 13.98 5.92 3.69
CA PHE A 27 14.10 6.88 2.60
C PHE A 27 15.44 6.77 1.88
N TYR A 28 15.43 7.04 0.57
CA TYR A 28 16.65 7.33 -0.17
C TYR A 28 17.27 8.64 0.31
N ALA A 29 18.60 8.75 0.24
CA ALA A 29 19.37 9.95 0.59
C ALA A 29 19.24 11.06 -0.49
N VAL A 30 18.02 11.52 -0.74
CA VAL A 30 17.66 12.56 -1.72
C VAL A 30 16.83 13.65 -1.05
N LYS A 31 16.83 14.87 -1.61
CA LYS A 31 16.05 16.01 -1.11
C LYS A 31 15.09 16.52 -2.19
N PRO A 32 13.76 16.59 -1.95
CA PRO A 32 13.05 16.10 -0.76
C PRO A 32 13.14 14.56 -0.61
N PRO A 33 12.95 14.02 0.61
CA PRO A 33 13.16 12.60 0.86
C PRO A 33 12.13 11.74 0.13
N ARG A 34 12.64 10.70 -0.52
CA ARG A 34 11.82 9.74 -1.25
C ARG A 34 11.74 8.42 -0.50
N VAL A 35 10.53 7.90 -0.35
CA VAL A 35 10.30 6.60 0.28
C VAL A 35 11.00 5.51 -0.53
N GLU A 36 11.94 4.82 0.10
CA GLU A 36 12.60 3.63 -0.46
C GLU A 36 11.76 2.39 -0.18
N ARG A 37 11.42 2.18 1.09
CA ARG A 37 10.61 1.05 1.54
C ARG A 37 9.93 1.36 2.86
N LEU A 38 8.86 0.64 3.15
CA LEU A 38 8.20 0.65 4.44
C LEU A 38 8.51 -0.65 5.17
N ARG A 39 8.78 -0.56 6.47
CA ARG A 39 8.82 -1.73 7.34
C ARG A 39 7.42 -2.31 7.49
N TYR A 40 7.33 -3.61 7.79
CA TYR A 40 6.04 -4.32 7.95
C TYR A 40 5.23 -3.85 9.16
N ASP A 41 5.86 -3.18 10.12
CA ASP A 41 5.26 -2.60 11.32
C ASP A 41 5.03 -1.08 11.21
N SER A 42 5.18 -0.51 10.01
CA SER A 42 4.93 0.91 9.78
C SER A 42 3.44 1.25 9.84
N CYS A 43 3.10 2.34 10.54
CA CYS A 43 1.77 2.94 10.53
C CYS A 43 1.38 3.56 9.17
N PHE A 44 2.36 3.77 8.28
CA PHE A 44 2.16 4.35 6.95
C PHE A 44 1.86 3.31 5.87
N ILE A 45 1.76 2.02 6.23
CA ILE A 45 1.48 1.01 5.22
C ILE A 45 0.06 1.17 4.65
N GLY A 46 -0.03 1.13 3.33
CA GLY A 46 -1.26 1.40 2.58
C GLY A 46 -1.59 2.88 2.46
N HIS A 47 -0.75 3.76 3.03
CA HIS A 47 -0.85 5.21 2.94
C HIS A 47 0.27 5.77 2.04
N LEU A 48 1.53 5.46 2.37
CA LEU A 48 2.69 5.75 1.51
C LEU A 48 3.11 4.53 0.70
N MET A 49 3.75 4.81 -0.43
CA MET A 49 4.30 3.84 -1.35
C MET A 49 5.79 4.12 -1.60
N PRO A 50 6.58 3.08 -1.90
CA PRO A 50 7.90 3.25 -2.48
C PRO A 50 7.84 4.19 -3.69
N GLY A 51 8.71 5.18 -3.71
CA GLY A 51 8.75 6.22 -4.74
C GLY A 51 8.00 7.51 -4.39
N ASP A 52 7.11 7.50 -3.40
CA ASP A 52 6.47 8.73 -2.91
C ASP A 52 7.53 9.69 -2.38
N VAL A 53 7.40 10.98 -2.70
CA VAL A 53 8.32 12.02 -2.26
C VAL A 53 7.63 12.82 -1.16
N VAL A 54 8.11 12.70 0.07
CA VAL A 54 7.50 13.40 1.20
C VAL A 54 7.92 14.86 1.18
N LEU A 55 6.94 15.76 1.19
CA LEU A 55 7.14 17.20 1.09
C LEU A 55 7.09 17.85 2.48
N SER A 56 6.09 17.49 3.29
CA SER A 56 5.90 18.08 4.61
C SER A 56 5.23 17.11 5.61
N VAL A 57 5.48 17.33 6.90
CA VAL A 57 4.75 16.71 8.01
C VAL A 57 4.23 17.83 8.91
N ASP A 58 2.93 17.84 9.20
CA ASP A 58 2.23 18.88 9.96
C ASP A 58 2.52 20.31 9.42
N GLY A 59 2.61 20.42 8.10
CA GLY A 59 2.88 21.68 7.39
C GLY A 59 4.34 22.11 7.39
N GLN A 60 5.23 21.37 8.04
CA GLN A 60 6.66 21.68 8.08
C GLN A 60 7.39 20.88 7.00
N ALA A 61 8.17 21.60 6.17
CA ALA A 61 8.91 21.00 5.08
C ALA A 61 9.92 19.95 5.59
N ILE A 62 10.00 18.82 4.90
CA ILE A 62 10.93 17.73 5.25
C ILE A 62 12.04 17.66 4.22
N ASN A 63 13.30 17.67 4.69
CA ASN A 63 14.50 17.63 3.86
C ASN A 63 15.28 16.32 3.98
N SER A 64 14.92 15.43 4.91
CA SER A 64 15.59 14.14 5.09
C SER A 64 14.65 13.09 5.73
N GLY A 65 15.01 11.81 5.61
CA GLY A 65 14.28 10.73 6.28
C GLY A 65 14.37 10.79 7.81
N ASP A 66 15.50 11.27 8.35
CA ASP A 66 15.66 11.45 9.80
C ASP A 66 14.76 12.57 10.33
N GLU A 67 14.65 13.67 9.59
CA GLU A 67 13.71 14.75 9.88
C GLU A 67 12.26 14.26 9.84
N PHE A 68 11.89 13.45 8.83
CA PHE A 68 10.56 12.83 8.78
C PHE A 68 10.28 12.00 10.05
N ASN A 69 11.21 11.12 10.42
CA ASN A 69 11.05 10.25 11.58
C ASN A 69 10.97 11.07 12.88
N ALA A 70 11.83 12.08 13.04
CA ALA A 70 11.81 12.99 14.18
C ALA A 70 10.48 13.75 14.30
N ARG A 71 9.96 14.28 13.18
CA ARG A 71 8.67 14.97 13.15
C ARG A 71 7.52 14.05 13.47
N CYS A 72 7.48 12.85 12.93
CA CYS A 72 6.42 11.89 13.28
C CYS A 72 6.47 11.51 14.77
N SER A 73 7.67 11.40 15.35
CA SER A 73 7.87 11.11 16.78
C SER A 73 7.76 12.33 17.70
N GLU A 74 7.53 13.54 17.18
CA GLU A 74 7.43 14.76 17.96
C GLU A 74 6.11 14.82 18.74
N GLY A 75 6.17 15.00 20.06
CA GLY A 75 4.99 15.09 20.93
C GLY A 75 4.55 13.75 21.53
N GLY A 76 3.51 13.81 22.37
CA GLY A 76 2.95 12.62 23.03
C GLY A 76 2.13 11.77 22.07
N LEU A 77 2.24 10.44 22.19
CA LEU A 77 1.38 9.49 21.49
C LEU A 77 0.14 9.16 22.35
N PRO A 78 -1.01 8.87 21.74
CA PRO A 78 -1.26 8.84 20.29
C PRO A 78 -1.41 10.25 19.69
N ARG A 79 -0.95 10.44 18.45
CA ARG A 79 -1.10 11.71 17.73
C ARG A 79 -1.44 11.51 16.26
N SER A 80 -2.21 12.44 15.70
CA SER A 80 -2.52 12.45 14.28
C SER A 80 -1.51 13.32 13.54
N VAL A 81 -0.90 12.82 12.46
CA VAL A 81 0.04 13.57 11.63
C VAL A 81 -0.49 13.77 10.22
N ASN A 82 -0.34 14.98 9.71
CA ASN A 82 -0.68 15.32 8.34
C ASN A 82 0.59 15.25 7.50
N VAL A 83 0.66 14.28 6.59
CA VAL A 83 1.81 14.14 5.69
C VAL A 83 1.38 14.59 4.31
N GLN A 84 2.06 15.61 3.79
CA GLN A 84 1.96 15.99 2.40
C GLN A 84 3.06 15.28 1.63
N PHE A 85 2.67 14.61 0.55
CA PHE A 85 3.59 13.90 -0.30
C PHE A 85 3.20 14.10 -1.75
N ARG A 86 4.21 13.98 -2.60
CA ARG A 86 4.06 13.98 -4.03
C ARG A 86 4.11 12.53 -4.48
N ARG A 87 2.96 12.07 -4.97
CA ARG A 87 2.84 10.81 -5.68
C ARG A 87 2.77 11.13 -7.14
N ASP A 88 3.80 10.72 -7.83
CA ASP A 88 3.76 10.76 -9.26
C ASP A 88 2.90 9.56 -9.73
N ASN A 89 1.76 9.83 -10.38
CA ASN A 89 0.83 8.83 -10.89
C ASN A 89 1.43 8.12 -12.12
N TYR A 90 2.28 7.11 -11.87
CA TYR A 90 3.08 6.44 -12.91
C TYR A 90 2.55 5.11 -13.42
N TYR A 91 1.40 4.60 -12.99
CA TYR A 91 0.83 3.44 -13.65
C TYR A 91 -0.68 3.58 -13.73
N GLN A 92 -1.21 3.34 -14.93
CA GLN A 92 -2.64 3.22 -15.11
C GLN A 92 -2.97 1.73 -15.04
N MET A 93 -3.47 1.30 -13.90
CA MET A 93 -3.98 -0.07 -13.77
C MET A 93 -5.39 -0.12 -14.36
N ARG A 94 -5.52 -0.66 -15.57
CA ARG A 94 -6.83 -0.93 -16.19
C ARG A 94 -7.24 -2.38 -15.95
N CYS A 95 -7.84 -2.61 -14.79
CA CYS A 95 -8.41 -3.92 -14.46
C CYS A 95 -9.72 -4.15 -15.20
N TYR A 96 -9.65 -4.70 -16.42
CA TYR A 96 -10.84 -5.21 -17.10
C TYR A 96 -11.20 -6.58 -16.54
N ARG A 97 -12.18 -6.65 -15.64
CA ARG A 97 -12.76 -7.93 -15.21
C ARG A 97 -13.51 -8.52 -16.40
N ARG A 98 -12.90 -9.46 -17.11
CA ARG A 98 -13.56 -10.13 -18.22
C ARG A 98 -14.58 -11.13 -17.68
N ALA A 99 -15.87 -10.77 -17.74
CA ALA A 99 -16.99 -11.61 -17.30
C ALA A 99 -17.15 -12.91 -18.12
N GLU A 100 -16.44 -13.05 -19.24
CA GLU A 100 -16.61 -14.14 -20.21
C GLU A 100 -15.96 -15.47 -19.81
N MET A 101 -15.14 -15.52 -18.74
CA MET A 101 -14.71 -16.79 -18.18
C MET A 101 -15.56 -17.07 -16.94
N GLY A 102 -16.69 -17.75 -17.13
CA GLY A 102 -17.45 -18.34 -16.03
C GLY A 102 -16.54 -19.26 -15.21
N GLY A 103 -15.99 -18.76 -14.11
CA GLY A 103 -15.00 -19.48 -13.30
C GLY A 103 -14.08 -18.57 -12.48
N GLU A 104 -13.25 -19.19 -11.63
CA GLU A 104 -12.40 -18.52 -10.64
C GLU A 104 -11.08 -17.97 -11.19
N ILE A 105 -11.12 -17.50 -12.44
CA ILE A 105 -9.96 -17.01 -13.16
C ILE A 105 -10.21 -15.54 -13.48
N ASN A 106 -9.46 -14.66 -12.82
CA ASN A 106 -9.51 -13.22 -13.08
C ASN A 106 -8.37 -12.86 -14.03
N ALA A 107 -8.71 -12.43 -15.25
CA ALA A 107 -7.75 -11.77 -16.12
C ALA A 107 -7.82 -10.25 -15.90
N PHE A 108 -6.68 -9.57 -15.90
CA PHE A 108 -6.60 -8.11 -15.83
C PHE A 108 -5.41 -7.61 -16.66
N TYR A 109 -5.48 -6.33 -17.06
CA TYR A 109 -4.41 -5.66 -17.78
C TYR A 109 -3.72 -4.66 -16.83
N ILE A 110 -2.40 -4.67 -16.82
CA ILE A 110 -1.60 -3.69 -16.10
C ILE A 110 -0.79 -2.92 -17.14
N GLN A 111 -0.94 -1.60 -17.18
CA GLN A 111 -0.04 -0.73 -17.93
C GLN A 111 0.89 -0.02 -16.95
N ILE A 112 2.18 -0.35 -17.02
CA ILE A 112 3.21 0.16 -16.14
C ILE A 112 4.01 1.21 -16.91
N ARG A 113 4.05 2.46 -16.44
CA ARG A 113 5.03 3.44 -16.91
C ARG A 113 6.28 3.31 -16.05
N TRP A 114 7.41 3.07 -16.69
CA TRP A 114 8.70 2.82 -16.06
C TRP A 114 9.42 4.11 -15.66
N ARG A 115 10.11 4.06 -14.53
CA ARG A 115 11.13 5.05 -14.16
C ARG A 115 12.49 4.37 -14.04
N HIS A 116 13.54 5.03 -14.51
CA HIS A 116 14.91 4.49 -14.45
C HIS A 116 15.46 4.32 -13.03
N ASP A 117 14.83 4.93 -12.03
CA ASP A 117 15.26 4.96 -10.63
C ASP A 117 14.49 3.99 -9.71
N LEU A 118 13.56 3.19 -10.23
CA LEU A 118 12.85 2.18 -9.45
C LEU A 118 12.80 0.84 -10.20
N PRO A 119 13.24 -0.28 -9.60
CA PRO A 119 13.19 -1.58 -10.26
C PRO A 119 11.75 -2.09 -10.37
N LEU A 120 11.52 -2.95 -11.38
CA LEU A 120 10.28 -3.69 -11.56
C LEU A 120 10.09 -4.63 -10.38
N GLY A 121 11.23 -5.19 -9.94
CA GLY A 121 11.36 -6.16 -8.86
C GLY A 121 10.37 -7.30 -9.01
N MET A 122 10.40 -7.96 -10.16
CA MET A 122 9.55 -9.10 -10.49
C MET A 122 10.42 -10.25 -10.97
N VAL A 123 10.30 -11.39 -10.30
CA VAL A 123 10.92 -12.65 -10.67
C VAL A 123 9.88 -13.51 -11.37
N ILE A 124 10.20 -13.92 -12.60
CA ILE A 124 9.34 -14.78 -13.41
C ILE A 124 10.05 -16.07 -13.80
N VAL A 125 9.33 -17.19 -13.71
CA VAL A 125 9.78 -18.54 -14.04
C VAL A 125 8.86 -19.19 -15.08
N ASN A 126 9.40 -20.18 -15.79
CA ASN A 126 8.59 -20.99 -16.69
C ASN A 126 8.09 -22.20 -15.89
N ARG A 127 6.77 -22.37 -15.79
CA ARG A 127 6.14 -23.50 -15.11
C ARG A 127 4.99 -24.00 -15.99
N ASP A 128 5.03 -25.27 -16.34
CA ASP A 128 4.00 -25.94 -17.17
C ASP A 128 3.73 -25.22 -18.52
N GLY A 129 4.79 -24.66 -19.13
CA GLY A 129 4.68 -23.94 -20.41
C GLY A 129 4.07 -22.53 -20.28
N ALA A 130 3.98 -22.00 -19.07
CA ALA A 130 3.48 -20.66 -18.79
C ALA A 130 4.53 -19.80 -18.05
N VAL A 131 4.48 -18.49 -18.30
CA VAL A 131 5.30 -17.51 -17.57
C VAL A 131 4.60 -17.14 -16.28
N VAL A 132 5.16 -17.52 -15.14
CA VAL A 132 4.55 -17.36 -13.82
C VAL A 132 5.39 -16.41 -12.97
N VAL A 133 4.72 -15.51 -12.25
CA VAL A 133 5.35 -14.68 -11.22
C VAL A 133 5.68 -15.56 -10.01
N GLU A 134 6.97 -15.72 -9.75
CA GLU A 134 7.48 -16.46 -8.59
C GLU A 134 7.69 -15.54 -7.40
N GLN A 135 8.14 -14.31 -7.62
CA GLN A 135 8.37 -13.38 -6.53
C GLN A 135 8.20 -11.95 -7.03
N ALA A 136 7.74 -11.09 -6.13
CA ALA A 136 7.83 -9.65 -6.31
C ALA A 136 8.67 -9.09 -5.16
N ASP A 137 9.71 -8.33 -5.50
CA ASP A 137 10.65 -7.80 -4.52
C ASP A 137 9.97 -6.72 -3.68
N PRO A 138 10.04 -6.78 -2.34
CA PRO A 138 9.47 -5.76 -1.49
C PRO A 138 9.99 -4.36 -1.86
N GLY A 139 9.08 -3.39 -2.00
CA GLY A 139 9.45 -2.03 -2.39
C GLY A 139 9.46 -1.79 -3.90
N SER A 140 9.31 -2.83 -4.73
CA SER A 140 9.27 -2.70 -6.19
C SER A 140 7.88 -2.32 -6.70
N ILE A 141 7.83 -1.92 -7.98
CA ILE A 141 6.56 -1.70 -8.69
C ILE A 141 5.72 -2.99 -8.67
N ALA A 142 6.34 -4.15 -8.83
CA ALA A 142 5.58 -5.39 -8.90
C ALA A 142 4.99 -5.84 -7.56
N SER A 143 5.58 -5.44 -6.43
CA SER A 143 5.19 -5.89 -5.09
C SER A 143 3.73 -5.59 -4.72
N GLN A 144 3.14 -4.54 -5.30
CA GLN A 144 1.76 -4.14 -5.01
C GLN A 144 0.74 -4.79 -5.96
N HIS A 145 1.17 -5.22 -7.15
CA HIS A 145 0.24 -5.59 -8.23
C HIS A 145 0.27 -7.06 -8.57
N PHE A 146 1.41 -7.71 -8.38
CA PHE A 146 1.61 -9.11 -8.71
C PHE A 146 1.64 -9.95 -7.44
N GLN A 147 1.12 -11.17 -7.57
CA GLN A 147 1.11 -12.17 -6.53
C GLN A 147 1.83 -13.42 -7.03
N TYR A 148 2.36 -14.19 -6.09
CA TYR A 148 2.87 -15.53 -6.38
C TYR A 148 1.82 -16.35 -7.14
N GLY A 149 2.23 -16.93 -8.27
CA GLY A 149 1.37 -17.77 -9.10
C GLY A 149 0.54 -17.01 -10.13
N ASP A 150 0.64 -15.68 -10.21
CA ASP A 150 0.08 -14.93 -11.33
C ASP A 150 0.75 -15.36 -12.64
N VAL A 151 -0.04 -15.53 -13.70
CA VAL A 151 0.44 -15.96 -15.01
C VAL A 151 0.47 -14.76 -15.95
N ILE A 152 1.63 -14.45 -16.52
CA ILE A 152 1.78 -13.42 -17.55
C ILE A 152 1.44 -14.07 -18.90
N GLU A 153 0.24 -13.81 -19.40
CA GLU A 153 -0.25 -14.38 -20.66
C GLU A 153 0.26 -13.59 -21.87
N LYS A 154 0.24 -12.26 -21.78
CA LYS A 154 0.68 -11.37 -22.86
C LYS A 154 1.53 -10.22 -22.35
N VAL A 155 2.51 -9.82 -23.16
CA VAL A 155 3.28 -8.59 -23.01
C VAL A 155 3.05 -7.77 -24.28
N GLU A 156 2.51 -6.56 -24.16
CA GLU A 156 2.19 -5.69 -25.31
C GLU A 156 1.26 -6.32 -26.35
N GLY A 157 0.32 -7.14 -25.88
CA GLY A 157 -0.59 -7.89 -26.75
C GLY A 157 0.02 -9.14 -27.39
N ILE A 158 1.35 -9.34 -27.28
CA ILE A 158 2.05 -10.54 -27.75
C ILE A 158 1.95 -11.63 -26.69
N ARG A 159 1.47 -12.82 -27.07
CA ARG A 159 1.40 -13.97 -26.16
C ARG A 159 2.81 -14.47 -25.87
N VAL A 160 3.11 -14.71 -24.59
CA VAL A 160 4.42 -15.20 -24.15
C VAL A 160 4.27 -16.59 -23.54
N ALA A 161 5.10 -17.54 -24.00
CA ALA A 161 5.15 -18.90 -23.45
C ALA A 161 6.44 -19.17 -22.65
N HIS A 162 7.48 -18.36 -22.88
CA HIS A 162 8.80 -18.53 -22.27
C HIS A 162 9.27 -17.26 -21.56
N THR A 163 9.99 -17.44 -20.46
CA THR A 163 10.51 -16.35 -19.64
C THR A 163 11.55 -15.51 -20.37
N SER A 164 12.37 -16.11 -21.23
CA SER A 164 13.37 -15.41 -22.05
C SER A 164 12.70 -14.37 -22.97
N GLU A 165 11.62 -14.78 -23.65
CA GLU A 165 10.83 -13.91 -24.52
C GLU A 165 10.15 -12.78 -23.73
N ALA A 166 9.47 -13.11 -22.63
CA ALA A 166 8.84 -12.11 -21.77
C ALA A 166 9.85 -11.08 -21.25
N LYS A 167 11.02 -11.53 -20.74
CA LYS A 167 12.09 -10.64 -20.26
C LYS A 167 12.61 -9.74 -21.37
N ARG A 168 12.81 -10.27 -22.59
CA ARG A 168 13.27 -9.51 -23.75
C ARG A 168 12.30 -8.38 -24.10
N ILE A 169 11.01 -8.70 -24.25
CA ILE A 169 9.98 -7.71 -24.63
C ILE A 169 9.83 -6.65 -23.55
N ILE A 170 9.78 -7.05 -22.27
CA ILE A 170 9.66 -6.12 -21.13
C ILE A 170 10.84 -5.14 -21.12
N ARG A 171 12.09 -5.63 -21.21
CA ARG A 171 13.29 -4.78 -21.23
C ARG A 171 13.30 -3.83 -22.41
N GLU A 172 13.05 -4.35 -23.61
CA GLU A 172 13.01 -3.55 -24.84
C GLU A 172 11.97 -2.42 -24.74
N ARG A 173 10.81 -2.69 -24.16
CA ARG A 173 9.75 -1.70 -23.97
C ARG A 173 10.09 -0.65 -22.93
N ILE A 174 10.65 -1.09 -21.80
CA ILE A 174 11.13 -0.20 -20.75
C ILE A 174 12.17 0.77 -21.32
N GLU A 175 13.15 0.27 -22.07
CA GLU A 175 14.21 1.07 -22.68
C GLU A 175 13.70 2.05 -23.73
N LYS A 176 12.77 1.62 -24.60
CA LYS A 176 12.33 2.44 -25.75
C LYS A 176 11.19 3.40 -25.43
N ARG A 177 10.24 2.99 -24.58
CA ARG A 177 8.97 3.71 -24.39
C ARG A 177 8.70 4.08 -22.94
N THR A 178 9.55 3.63 -22.00
CA THR A 178 9.30 3.79 -20.56
C THR A 178 7.90 3.30 -20.16
N CYS A 179 7.34 2.33 -20.87
CA CYS A 179 5.99 1.85 -20.64
C CYS A 179 5.84 0.41 -21.14
N VAL A 180 5.17 -0.43 -20.35
CA VAL A 180 4.86 -1.83 -20.69
C VAL A 180 3.45 -2.20 -20.26
N ALA A 181 2.69 -2.80 -21.17
CA ALA A 181 1.37 -3.38 -20.92
C ALA A 181 1.48 -4.90 -20.75
N LEU A 182 0.88 -5.42 -19.69
CA LEU A 182 0.89 -6.83 -19.32
C LEU A 182 -0.55 -7.33 -19.18
N LYS A 183 -0.85 -8.49 -19.76
CA LYS A 183 -2.08 -9.23 -19.48
C LYS A 183 -1.76 -10.34 -18.49
N VAL A 184 -2.37 -10.27 -17.32
CA VAL A 184 -2.11 -11.18 -16.20
C VAL A 184 -3.36 -11.99 -15.92
N ILE A 185 -3.18 -13.29 -15.70
CA ILE A 185 -4.21 -14.21 -15.27
C ILE A 185 -3.93 -14.61 -13.82
N ARG A 186 -4.89 -14.37 -12.93
CA ARG A 186 -4.83 -14.77 -11.53
C ARG A 186 -5.90 -15.81 -11.24
N ASN A 187 -5.46 -16.98 -10.79
CA ASN A 187 -6.37 -18.03 -10.33
C ASN A 187 -6.68 -17.82 -8.84
N VAL A 188 -7.91 -17.41 -8.52
CA VAL A 188 -8.30 -17.10 -7.13
C VAL A 188 -8.53 -18.35 -6.28
N LYS A 189 -8.67 -19.55 -6.86
CA LYS A 189 -8.80 -20.81 -6.11
C LYS A 189 -7.48 -21.42 -5.64
N LYS A 190 -6.36 -21.17 -6.33
CA LYS A 190 -5.06 -21.76 -5.97
C LYS A 190 -4.48 -21.26 -4.64
N LYS A 191 -5.17 -20.36 -3.92
CA LYS A 191 -4.88 -20.04 -2.51
C LYS A 191 -4.87 -21.28 -1.58
N ASN A 192 -5.35 -22.44 -2.06
CA ASN A 192 -5.30 -23.71 -1.34
C ASN A 192 -3.93 -24.40 -1.30
N GLY A 193 -2.97 -24.03 -2.15
CA GLY A 193 -1.64 -24.65 -2.21
C GLY A 193 -0.56 -23.97 -1.36
N LEU A 194 -0.90 -22.87 -0.68
CA LEU A 194 0.02 -22.24 0.26
C LEU A 194 0.09 -23.07 1.55
N PRO A 195 1.28 -23.25 2.14
CA PRO A 195 1.42 -23.82 3.48
C PRO A 195 0.45 -23.18 4.48
N LEU A 196 -0.12 -24.00 5.38
CA LEU A 196 -1.21 -23.63 6.28
C LEU A 196 -0.92 -22.37 7.10
N ASP A 197 0.32 -22.19 7.50
CA ASP A 197 0.89 -21.03 8.21
C ASP A 197 0.83 -19.74 7.37
N VAL A 198 1.26 -19.79 6.10
CA VAL A 198 1.18 -18.65 5.17
C VAL A 198 -0.27 -18.24 4.95
N ARG A 199 -1.18 -19.22 4.84
CA ARG A 199 -2.62 -18.95 4.73
C ARG A 199 -3.17 -18.29 5.98
N PHE A 200 -2.70 -18.71 7.16
CA PHE A 200 -3.10 -18.14 8.44
C PHE A 200 -2.65 -16.69 8.57
N ILE A 201 -1.41 -16.39 8.18
CA ILE A 201 -0.86 -15.02 8.14
C ILE A 201 -1.67 -14.16 7.15
N MET A 202 -1.86 -14.62 5.92
CA MET A 202 -2.64 -13.87 4.93
C MET A 202 -4.10 -13.64 5.35
N LYS A 203 -4.73 -14.61 6.02
CA LYS A 203 -6.11 -14.49 6.53
C LYS A 203 -6.19 -13.52 7.71
N LYS A 204 -5.22 -13.54 8.62
CA LYS A 204 -5.10 -12.61 9.75
C LYS A 204 -4.93 -11.17 9.28
N HIS A 205 -4.25 -10.96 8.15
CA HIS A 205 -3.98 -9.64 7.57
C HIS A 205 -4.87 -9.33 6.35
N LYS A 206 -6.03 -9.99 6.19
CA LYS A 206 -6.87 -9.81 4.99
C LYS A 206 -7.35 -8.36 4.78
N GLY A 207 -7.53 -7.58 5.86
CA GLY A 207 -7.89 -6.16 5.79
C GLY A 207 -6.77 -5.24 5.27
N PHE A 208 -5.52 -5.70 5.29
CA PHE A 208 -4.37 -4.98 4.73
C PHE A 208 -4.33 -5.05 3.20
N TRP A 209 -4.70 -6.19 2.63
CA TRP A 209 -4.64 -6.47 1.19
C TRP A 209 -5.92 -6.11 0.42
N ASN A 210 -7.01 -5.79 1.13
CA ASN A 210 -8.34 -5.50 0.57
C ASN A 210 -8.72 -4.00 0.68
N ARG A 211 -7.74 -3.09 0.80
CA ARG A 211 -8.05 -1.66 0.65
C ARG A 211 -8.17 -1.36 -0.85
N ASN A 212 -9.39 -1.04 -1.29
CA ASN A 212 -9.60 -0.43 -2.60
C ASN A 212 -8.83 0.90 -2.60
N HIS A 213 -7.81 1.02 -3.44
CA HIS A 213 -7.19 2.31 -3.70
C HIS A 213 -8.25 3.17 -4.42
N LYS A 214 -8.75 4.21 -3.72
CA LYS A 214 -9.65 5.24 -4.28
C LYS A 214 -8.86 6.22 -5.15
N LEU A 215 -8.03 5.72 -6.06
CA LEU A 215 -7.60 6.54 -7.17
C LEU A 215 -8.71 6.41 -8.19
N GLU A 216 -9.50 7.47 -8.34
CA GLU A 216 -10.43 7.55 -9.45
C GLU A 216 -9.63 7.34 -10.75
N PRO A 217 -10.15 6.57 -11.71
CA PRO A 217 -9.59 6.60 -13.04
C PRO A 217 -9.49 8.07 -13.45
N CYS A 218 -8.32 8.54 -13.88
CA CYS A 218 -8.28 9.79 -14.63
C CYS A 218 -9.18 9.60 -15.84
N GLU A 219 -10.43 10.04 -15.74
CA GLU A 219 -11.35 10.12 -16.85
C GLU A 219 -10.88 11.30 -17.69
N ASP A 220 -10.13 11.00 -18.76
CA ASP A 220 -10.04 11.92 -19.88
C ASP A 220 -11.45 12.01 -20.49
N LYS A 221 -12.21 13.04 -20.10
CA LYS A 221 -13.13 13.63 -21.09
C LYS A 221 -12.23 14.33 -22.09
N GLN A 222 -11.95 13.66 -23.21
CA GLN A 222 -11.61 14.38 -24.42
C GLN A 222 -12.82 15.24 -24.79
N THR A 223 -12.86 16.45 -24.25
CA THR A 223 -13.54 17.58 -24.89
C THR A 223 -12.46 18.42 -25.50
N GLU A 224 -12.42 18.40 -26.83
CA GLU A 224 -11.81 19.47 -27.60
C GLU A 224 -12.43 20.81 -27.16
N ASP A 225 -11.58 21.83 -27.17
CA ASP A 225 -11.86 23.26 -27.12
C ASP A 225 -11.95 24.01 -25.78
N GLY A 226 -11.20 25.11 -25.75
CA GLY A 226 -11.66 26.38 -25.19
C GLY A 226 -11.05 26.78 -23.84
N GLY A 227 -10.27 27.87 -23.85
CA GLY A 227 -9.56 28.39 -22.68
C GLY A 227 -10.43 29.11 -21.64
N GLY A 228 -9.78 29.50 -20.54
CA GLY A 228 -10.39 30.37 -19.53
C GLY A 228 -9.57 30.46 -18.25
N THR A 229 -9.20 31.68 -17.89
CA THR A 229 -8.50 32.14 -16.68
C THR A 229 -9.33 32.05 -15.40
N SER A 230 -8.65 31.91 -14.24
CA SER A 230 -8.83 32.71 -13.00
C SER A 230 -9.11 31.95 -11.68
N SER A 231 -8.28 32.33 -10.69
CA SER A 231 -8.51 32.59 -9.25
C SER A 231 -9.18 31.59 -8.30
N ASP A 232 -8.32 31.07 -7.41
CA ASP A 232 -8.38 31.02 -5.94
C ASP A 232 -9.72 31.31 -5.20
N THR A 233 -10.16 30.38 -4.34
CA THR A 233 -10.82 30.65 -3.03
C THR A 233 -11.06 29.35 -2.23
N ARG A 234 -10.64 29.33 -0.95
CA ARG A 234 -11.00 28.36 0.14
C ARG A 234 -12.17 28.95 0.99
N PRO A 235 -12.65 28.31 2.08
CA PRO A 235 -13.06 26.91 2.38
C PRO A 235 -14.48 26.86 3.04
N ASN A 236 -14.93 25.70 3.54
CA ASN A 236 -15.63 25.62 4.83
C ASN A 236 -15.43 24.25 5.50
N VAL A 237 -15.01 24.29 6.77
CA VAL A 237 -14.87 23.18 7.72
C VAL A 237 -16.01 23.28 8.71
N TYR A 238 -16.62 22.15 9.09
CA TYR A 238 -17.49 22.06 10.26
C TYR A 238 -16.78 21.32 11.38
N HIS A 239 -16.92 21.86 12.59
CA HIS A 239 -16.45 21.29 13.84
C HIS A 239 -17.61 20.58 14.56
N VAL A 240 -17.33 19.46 15.23
CA VAL A 240 -18.20 18.95 16.30
C VAL A 240 -17.30 18.51 17.46
N GLU A 241 -17.45 19.21 18.59
CA GLU A 241 -16.77 18.92 19.86
C GLU A 241 -17.72 18.14 20.79
N GLY A 242 -17.16 17.28 21.65
CA GLY A 242 -17.87 16.75 22.83
C GLY A 242 -18.03 15.23 22.96
N VAL A 243 -17.23 14.37 22.31
CA VAL A 243 -17.39 12.91 22.51
C VAL A 243 -16.44 12.40 23.60
N ALA A 244 -16.98 12.31 24.83
CA ALA A 244 -16.35 11.54 25.90
C ALA A 244 -16.38 10.05 25.55
N VAL A 245 -15.21 9.39 25.59
CA VAL A 245 -15.09 7.96 25.27
C VAL A 245 -15.14 7.15 26.56
N GLU A 246 -16.22 6.38 26.72
CA GLU A 246 -16.40 5.43 27.82
C GLU A 246 -16.05 4.00 27.35
N ARG A 247 -15.32 3.24 28.17
CA ARG A 247 -14.92 1.88 27.82
C ARG A 247 -16.11 0.93 27.94
N MET A 248 -16.42 0.25 26.84
CA MET A 248 -17.47 -0.76 26.81
C MET A 248 -17.07 -1.99 27.63
N ALA A 249 -17.91 -2.36 28.60
CA ALA A 249 -17.74 -3.59 29.39
C ALA A 249 -18.33 -4.83 28.69
N LEU A 250 -19.18 -4.62 27.68
CA LEU A 250 -19.93 -5.65 26.96
C LEU A 250 -19.75 -5.46 25.44
N ASP A 251 -19.83 -6.55 24.68
CA ASP A 251 -19.84 -6.51 23.22
C ASP A 251 -21.21 -6.09 22.67
N GLU A 252 -21.30 -5.96 21.34
CA GLU A 252 -22.53 -5.60 20.62
C GLU A 252 -23.69 -6.60 20.78
N PHE A 253 -23.45 -7.76 21.41
CA PHE A 253 -24.44 -8.79 21.69
C PHE A 253 -24.74 -8.95 23.19
N GLY A 254 -24.30 -7.99 24.03
CA GLY A 254 -24.53 -7.97 25.47
C GLY A 254 -23.67 -8.98 26.25
N ARG A 255 -22.61 -9.52 25.63
CA ARG A 255 -21.72 -10.48 26.28
C ARG A 255 -20.53 -9.75 26.89
N PRO A 256 -20.09 -10.12 28.09
CA PRO A 256 -18.88 -9.54 28.67
C PRO A 256 -17.69 -9.80 27.75
N LEU A 257 -16.95 -8.73 27.45
CA LEU A 257 -15.73 -8.83 26.65
C LEU A 257 -14.70 -9.68 27.42
N ILE A 258 -14.47 -10.91 26.97
CA ILE A 258 -13.52 -11.82 27.62
C ILE A 258 -12.11 -11.42 27.21
N GLY A 259 -11.30 -11.03 28.20
CA GLY A 259 -9.87 -10.76 28.01
C GLY A 259 -9.18 -11.97 27.36
N THR A 260 -8.31 -11.70 26.38
CA THR A 260 -7.64 -12.78 25.65
C THR A 260 -6.83 -13.66 26.61
N PRO A 261 -7.04 -14.99 26.66
CA PRO A 261 -6.33 -15.86 27.59
C PRO A 261 -4.84 -15.88 27.29
N ALA A 262 -4.03 -15.94 28.35
CA ALA A 262 -2.58 -16.00 28.24
C ALA A 262 -2.14 -17.27 27.48
N ARG A 263 -1.18 -17.10 26.55
CA ARG A 263 -0.66 -18.17 25.69
C ARG A 263 0.31 -19.08 26.46
N ALA A 264 0.18 -20.41 26.32
CA ALA A 264 1.20 -21.35 26.79
C ALA A 264 2.50 -21.14 25.99
N GLY A 265 3.59 -20.81 26.69
CA GLY A 265 4.89 -20.45 26.10
C GLY A 265 5.16 -18.94 26.02
N GLY A 266 4.23 -18.09 26.47
CA GLY A 266 4.59 -16.71 26.82
C GLY A 266 5.47 -16.73 28.06
N THR A 267 6.66 -16.16 27.97
CA THR A 267 7.52 -15.91 29.13
C THR A 267 6.70 -15.20 30.21
N ARG A 268 6.54 -15.88 31.36
CA ARG A 268 6.16 -15.25 32.62
C ARG A 268 7.13 -14.10 32.86
N GLY A 269 6.61 -12.89 32.81
CA GLY A 269 7.36 -11.66 33.04
C GLY A 269 6.45 -10.48 32.79
N ASP A 270 5.37 -10.41 33.56
CA ASP A 270 4.65 -9.20 33.99
C ASP A 270 3.36 -9.63 34.71
N THR A 271 3.54 -10.41 35.76
CA THR A 271 2.64 -10.36 36.91
C THR A 271 3.55 -10.00 38.06
N ASP A 272 3.53 -8.74 38.48
CA ASP A 272 3.32 -8.44 39.89
C ASP A 272 2.98 -6.96 40.13
N ALA A 273 2.22 -6.80 41.21
CA ALA A 273 1.87 -5.59 41.96
C ALA A 273 0.72 -4.73 41.43
N GLY A 274 -0.46 -4.90 42.04
CA GLY A 274 -1.51 -3.90 41.88
C GLY A 274 -2.85 -4.03 42.58
N THR A 275 -3.14 -5.01 43.45
CA THR A 275 -4.33 -4.92 44.31
C THR A 275 -4.06 -5.37 45.74
N SER A 276 -3.77 -4.36 46.56
CA SER A 276 -4.07 -4.35 47.98
C SER A 276 -5.56 -4.59 48.20
N SER A 277 -5.92 -5.58 49.01
CA SER A 277 -7.20 -5.56 49.71
C SER A 277 -6.99 -5.99 51.16
N THR A 278 -7.08 -4.98 52.02
CA THR A 278 -7.37 -5.02 53.43
C THR A 278 -8.56 -5.94 53.72
N THR A 279 -8.40 -6.91 54.61
CA THR A 279 -9.53 -7.49 55.35
C THR A 279 -9.20 -7.49 56.83
N THR A 280 -9.63 -6.42 57.48
CA THR A 280 -9.89 -6.34 58.92
C THR A 280 -11.13 -7.15 59.27
N GLY A 281 -11.06 -7.92 60.36
CA GLY A 281 -12.16 -8.02 61.32
C GLY A 281 -12.91 -9.35 61.43
N GLY A 282 -12.76 -9.99 62.59
CA GLY A 282 -13.88 -10.39 63.45
C GLY A 282 -14.43 -11.81 63.30
N GLY A 283 -14.26 -12.60 64.37
CA GLY A 283 -14.94 -13.88 64.58
C GLY A 283 -14.02 -14.96 65.10
#